data_AF-A0A0K0FVF5-F1
#
_entry.id   AF-A0A0K0FVF5-F1
#
_cell.length_a   1.000
_cell.length_b   1.000
_cell.length_c   1.000
_cell.angle_alpha   90.00
_cell.angle_beta   90.00
_cell.angle_gamma   90.00
#
_symmetry.space_group_name_H-M   'P 1'
#
loop_
_entity.id
_entity.type
_entity.pdbx_description
1 polymer ?
#
loop_
_entity_poly.entity_id
_entity_poly.type
_entity_poly.pdbx_seq_one_letter_code
_entity_poly.pdbx_strand_id
1 'polypeptide(L)'
;MNQNLIIFYFFIYIQIYYPIDGVTNTLVDNDTSSTQCSQMSENVISRCMEPILKYSNNVQKSSPKNAKWTLQSGYAFKELCSLYKDFQKCTSSITCHSLSKLGIEASYHYMCGEGYPIFEKHSKCFSEIETENTYLECKNNASNEMETILDWRQKDQIRYFAELCNVMENYLECCKPYVVNKCGKQAWELVSKITTDSLQVTMPNCNVNKALFI
;
A
#
# COMPACT_ATOMS: atom_id res chain seq x y z
N MET A 1 -6.51 0.37 19.07
CA MET A 1 -6.24 1.07 17.80
C MET A 1 -4.73 1.08 17.60
N ASN A 2 -4.21 0.21 16.73
CA ASN A 2 -2.78 0.11 16.41
C ASN A 2 -2.61 0.55 14.95
N GLN A 3 -2.11 1.77 14.75
CA GLN A 3 -1.94 2.43 13.45
C GLN A 3 -0.49 2.84 13.31
N ASN A 4 0.33 2.03 12.63
CA ASN A 4 1.76 2.35 12.47
C ASN A 4 2.33 2.06 11.08
N LEU A 5 1.53 1.97 10.00
CA LEU A 5 2.06 1.71 8.65
C LEU A 5 1.22 2.28 7.50
N ILE A 6 0.62 3.48 7.63
CA ILE A 6 -0.38 3.99 6.68
C ILE A 6 0.06 3.94 5.20
N ILE A 7 1.30 4.21 4.79
CA ILE A 7 1.64 4.17 3.35
C ILE A 7 1.52 2.74 2.77
N PHE A 8 2.19 1.76 3.36
CA PHE A 8 2.13 0.38 2.88
C PHE A 8 0.80 -0.31 3.24
N TYR A 9 0.25 0.03 4.41
CA TYR A 9 -0.99 -0.54 4.88
C TYR A 9 -2.22 0.07 4.26
N PHE A 10 -2.23 1.30 3.76
CA PHE A 10 -3.41 1.82 3.08
C PHE A 10 -3.67 1.04 1.79
N PHE A 11 -2.62 0.75 1.03
CA PHE A 11 -2.71 -0.10 -0.16
C PHE A 11 -3.03 -1.55 0.18
N ILE A 12 -2.40 -2.14 1.21
CA ILE A 12 -2.69 -3.52 1.63
C ILE A 12 -4.07 -3.63 2.32
N TYR A 13 -4.54 -2.63 3.07
CA TYR A 13 -5.83 -2.62 3.77
C TYR A 13 -7.00 -2.38 2.82
N ILE A 14 -6.82 -1.55 1.78
CA ILE A 14 -7.73 -1.51 0.63
C ILE A 14 -7.81 -2.91 -0.01
N GLN A 15 -6.70 -3.62 -0.17
CA GLN A 15 -6.67 -4.97 -0.74
C GLN A 15 -7.25 -6.07 0.19
N ILE A 16 -7.12 -5.94 1.52
CA ILE A 16 -7.62 -6.92 2.51
C ILE A 16 -9.14 -6.78 2.74
N TYR A 17 -9.66 -5.55 2.80
CA TYR A 17 -11.06 -5.29 3.16
C TYR A 17 -12.00 -5.18 1.97
N TYR A 18 -11.46 -5.19 0.75
CA TYR A 18 -12.20 -5.42 -0.48
C TYR A 18 -11.82 -6.78 -1.07
N PRO A 19 -12.40 -7.91 -0.61
CA PRO A 19 -12.76 -8.92 -1.60
C PRO A 19 -13.68 -8.19 -2.59
N ILE A 20 -13.36 -8.21 -3.88
CA ILE A 20 -14.24 -7.68 -4.92
C ILE A 20 -15.39 -8.68 -5.11
N ASP A 21 -16.15 -8.90 -4.04
CA ASP A 21 -17.46 -9.51 -4.09
C ASP A 21 -18.44 -8.33 -4.20
N GLY A 22 -18.54 -7.74 -5.39
CA GLY A 22 -19.62 -6.80 -5.70
C GLY A 22 -19.31 -5.54 -6.50
N VAL A 23 -18.09 -5.31 -7.02
CA VAL A 23 -17.92 -4.35 -8.13
C VAL A 23 -18.12 -5.12 -9.44
N THR A 24 -19.36 -5.54 -9.69
CA THR A 24 -19.76 -5.91 -11.04
C THR A 24 -19.77 -4.64 -11.90
N ASN A 25 -18.82 -4.57 -12.82
CA ASN A 25 -19.00 -4.09 -14.19
C ASN A 25 -19.44 -2.64 -14.46
N THR A 26 -19.06 -1.61 -13.71
CA THR A 26 -19.49 -0.24 -14.10
C THR A 26 -18.47 0.89 -14.12
N LEU A 27 -17.18 0.71 -13.80
CA LEU A 27 -16.21 1.83 -13.87
C LEU A 27 -14.84 1.53 -14.51
N VAL A 28 -14.67 0.40 -15.19
CA VAL A 28 -13.52 0.18 -16.10
C VAL A 28 -14.02 -0.46 -17.40
N ASP A 29 -14.82 0.27 -18.16
CA ASP A 29 -15.04 -0.03 -19.59
C ASP A 29 -14.16 0.89 -20.42
N ASN A 30 -12.92 0.44 -20.60
CA ASN A 30 -12.14 0.58 -21.85
C ASN A 30 -10.70 0.14 -21.57
N ASP A 31 -10.44 -1.17 -21.59
CA ASP A 31 -9.43 -1.67 -22.52
C ASP A 31 -9.56 -3.18 -22.75
N THR A 32 -9.22 -3.53 -23.98
CA THR A 32 -9.27 -4.80 -24.70
C THR A 32 -8.85 -6.07 -23.94
N SER A 33 -9.67 -7.13 -24.08
CA SER A 33 -9.24 -8.55 -24.10
C SER A 33 -8.45 -9.10 -22.90
N SER A 34 -8.83 -8.82 -21.65
CA SER A 34 -8.41 -9.66 -20.52
C SER A 34 -9.61 -10.35 -19.88
N THR A 35 -9.62 -11.69 -19.93
CA THR A 35 -10.68 -12.49 -19.32
C THR A 35 -10.60 -12.32 -17.82
N GLN A 36 -11.63 -11.74 -17.20
CA GLN A 36 -11.75 -11.65 -15.74
C GLN A 36 -11.57 -13.03 -15.10
N CYS A 37 -10.93 -13.08 -13.93
CA CYS A 37 -10.68 -14.34 -13.24
C CYS A 37 -11.98 -15.02 -12.77
N SER A 38 -12.00 -16.36 -12.85
CA SER A 38 -13.06 -17.15 -12.25
C SER A 38 -12.96 -17.15 -10.73
N GLN A 39 -14.06 -17.40 -10.02
CA GLN A 39 -14.06 -17.53 -8.56
C GLN A 39 -13.03 -18.55 -8.06
N MET A 40 -12.83 -19.64 -8.80
CA MET A 40 -11.83 -20.65 -8.47
C MET A 40 -10.40 -20.06 -8.50
N SER A 41 -10.10 -19.23 -9.50
CA SER A 41 -8.81 -18.55 -9.63
C SER A 41 -8.63 -17.51 -8.54
N GLU A 42 -9.66 -16.71 -8.24
CA GLU A 42 -9.64 -15.75 -7.14
C GLU A 42 -9.43 -16.42 -5.77
N ASN A 43 -10.05 -17.58 -5.53
CA ASN A 43 -9.83 -18.35 -4.31
C ASN A 43 -8.40 -18.90 -4.20
N VAL A 44 -7.74 -19.19 -5.33
CA VAL A 44 -6.31 -19.55 -5.33
C VAL A 44 -5.47 -18.31 -5.00
N ILE A 45 -5.72 -17.19 -5.67
CA ILE A 45 -5.01 -15.92 -5.45
C ILE A 45 -5.12 -15.49 -3.98
N SER A 46 -6.32 -15.51 -3.41
CA SER A 46 -6.58 -15.18 -2.00
C SER A 46 -5.74 -16.02 -1.04
N ARG A 47 -5.66 -17.35 -1.27
CA ARG A 47 -4.80 -18.24 -0.48
C ARG A 47 -3.32 -17.94 -0.66
N CYS A 48 -2.89 -17.62 -1.88
CA CYS A 48 -1.51 -17.22 -2.14
C CYS A 48 -1.14 -15.91 -1.43
N MET A 49 -2.11 -15.00 -1.23
CA MET A 49 -1.90 -13.70 -0.56
C MET A 49 -1.84 -13.82 0.96
N GLU A 50 -2.53 -14.80 1.56
CA GLU A 50 -2.69 -14.94 3.01
C GLU A 50 -1.37 -14.80 3.81
N PRO A 51 -0.23 -15.41 3.41
CA PRO A 51 1.03 -15.26 4.14
C PRO A 51 1.53 -13.81 4.19
N ILE A 52 1.46 -13.08 3.07
CA ILE A 52 1.83 -11.65 3.00
C ILE A 52 0.94 -10.84 3.94
N LEU A 53 -0.37 -11.06 3.88
CA LEU A 53 -1.35 -10.32 4.69
C LEU A 53 -1.16 -10.61 6.19
N LYS A 54 -0.94 -11.87 6.57
CA LYS A 54 -0.70 -12.28 7.96
C LYS A 54 0.60 -11.69 8.51
N TYR A 55 1.68 -11.73 7.72
CA TYR A 55 2.96 -11.15 8.12
C TYR A 55 2.85 -9.64 8.33
N SER A 56 2.25 -8.94 7.35
CA SER A 56 2.01 -7.50 7.39
C SER A 56 1.16 -7.10 8.62
N ASN A 57 0.17 -7.92 8.98
CA ASN A 57 -0.66 -7.72 10.18
C ASN A 57 0.14 -7.85 11.49
N ASN A 58 1.04 -8.83 11.56
CA ASN A 58 1.84 -9.09 12.75
C ASN A 58 2.90 -8.01 12.98
N VAL A 59 3.56 -7.59 11.90
CA VAL A 59 4.51 -6.48 11.88
C VAL A 59 3.93 -5.22 12.51
N GLN A 60 2.66 -4.89 12.21
CA GLN A 60 1.99 -3.74 12.81
C GLN A 60 1.72 -3.91 14.30
N LYS A 61 1.26 -5.10 14.74
CA LYS A 61 0.91 -5.36 16.14
C LYS A 61 2.13 -5.29 17.06
N SER A 62 3.31 -5.65 16.56
CA SER A 62 4.58 -5.54 17.29
C SER A 62 5.10 -4.11 17.42
N SER A 63 4.42 -3.11 16.85
CA SER A 63 4.84 -1.71 16.87
C SER A 63 4.06 -0.86 17.89
N PRO A 64 4.19 -1.03 19.23
CA PRO A 64 3.82 0.04 20.15
C PRO A 64 4.97 0.52 21.05
N LYS A 65 5.09 1.85 21.09
CA LYS A 65 5.62 2.74 22.14
C LYS A 65 7.05 2.60 22.65
N ASN A 66 7.78 1.51 22.46
CA ASN A 66 9.20 1.43 22.83
C ASN A 66 9.96 0.45 21.93
N ALA A 67 10.75 1.00 21.01
CA ALA A 67 11.95 0.41 20.42
C ALA A 67 11.86 -1.04 19.91
N LYS A 68 11.50 -1.23 18.62
CA LYS A 68 12.05 -2.37 17.84
C LYS A 68 11.92 -2.33 16.31
N TRP A 69 11.37 -1.27 15.71
CA TRP A 69 11.29 -1.21 14.25
C TRP A 69 12.62 -0.83 13.57
N THR A 70 13.47 -0.05 14.26
CA THR A 70 14.75 0.47 13.73
C THR A 70 15.79 -0.59 13.36
N LEU A 71 15.73 -1.78 13.94
CA LEU A 71 16.58 -2.93 13.56
C LEU A 71 15.82 -3.97 12.70
N GLN A 72 14.49 -3.90 12.69
CA GLN A 72 13.62 -4.88 12.03
C GLN A 72 13.20 -4.44 10.63
N SER A 73 13.26 -3.16 10.26
CA SER A 73 12.76 -2.68 8.96
C SER A 73 13.40 -3.38 7.77
N GLY A 74 14.73 -3.56 7.76
CA GLY A 74 15.43 -4.31 6.71
C GLY A 74 15.09 -5.81 6.71
N TYR A 75 14.99 -6.44 7.88
CA TYR A 75 14.63 -7.86 8.00
C TYR A 75 13.16 -8.13 7.63
N ALA A 76 12.25 -7.29 8.11
CA ALA A 76 10.83 -7.37 7.83
C ALA A 76 10.53 -7.13 6.37
N PHE A 77 11.26 -6.20 5.76
CA PHE A 77 11.17 -5.95 4.34
C PHE A 77 11.73 -7.12 3.50
N LYS A 78 12.87 -7.69 3.88
CA LYS A 78 13.42 -8.88 3.24
C LYS A 78 12.45 -10.06 3.31
N GLU A 79 11.79 -10.24 4.45
CA GLU A 79 10.76 -11.27 4.64
C GLU A 79 9.54 -11.02 3.75
N LEU A 80 9.03 -9.79 3.69
CA LEU A 80 7.94 -9.40 2.78
C LEU A 80 8.29 -9.70 1.32
N CYS A 81 9.51 -9.40 0.89
CA CYS A 81 9.95 -9.73 -0.46
C CYS A 81 10.14 -11.22 -0.71
N SER A 82 10.48 -12.01 0.31
CA SER A 82 10.47 -13.47 0.22
C SER A 82 9.04 -13.99 0.01
N LEU A 83 8.09 -13.51 0.81
CA LEU A 83 6.68 -13.86 0.70
C LEU A 83 6.09 -13.43 -0.65
N TYR A 84 6.48 -12.26 -1.17
CA TYR A 84 6.09 -11.81 -2.51
C TYR A 84 6.62 -12.74 -3.61
N LYS A 85 7.88 -13.20 -3.53
CA LYS A 85 8.41 -14.19 -4.48
C LYS A 85 7.64 -15.50 -4.45
N ASP A 86 7.21 -15.94 -3.27
CA ASP A 86 6.39 -17.14 -3.15
C ASP A 86 4.97 -16.93 -3.69
N PHE A 87 4.39 -15.74 -3.49
CA PHE A 87 3.15 -15.32 -4.13
C PHE A 87 3.25 -15.34 -5.66
N GLN A 88 4.34 -14.81 -6.23
CA GLN A 88 4.58 -14.84 -7.68
C GLN A 88 4.65 -16.27 -8.22
N LYS A 89 5.33 -17.18 -7.52
CA LYS A 89 5.36 -18.61 -7.90
C LYS A 89 3.95 -19.22 -7.81
N CYS A 90 3.22 -18.94 -6.74
CA CYS A 90 1.89 -19.47 -6.48
C CYS A 90 0.87 -19.04 -7.55
N THR A 91 0.99 -17.83 -8.07
CA THR A 91 0.09 -17.25 -9.08
C THR A 91 0.62 -17.31 -10.52
N SER A 92 1.77 -17.95 -10.75
CA SER A 92 2.46 -17.96 -12.05
C SER A 92 1.66 -18.57 -13.20
N SER A 93 0.75 -19.51 -12.92
CA SER A 93 -0.12 -20.15 -13.91
C SER A 93 -1.42 -19.37 -14.18
N ILE A 94 -1.69 -18.31 -13.41
CA ILE A 94 -2.92 -17.53 -13.49
C ILE A 94 -2.70 -16.34 -14.44
N THR A 95 -3.32 -16.42 -15.61
CA THR A 95 -3.22 -15.41 -16.68
C THR A 95 -4.46 -14.53 -16.81
N CYS A 96 -5.52 -14.82 -16.06
CA CYS A 96 -6.74 -14.00 -16.04
C CYS A 96 -6.52 -12.69 -15.28
N HIS A 97 -7.43 -11.74 -15.49
CA HIS A 97 -7.38 -10.43 -14.83
C HIS A 97 -7.97 -10.53 -13.42
N SER A 98 -7.13 -10.29 -12.41
CA SER A 98 -7.51 -10.23 -10.99
C SER A 98 -6.95 -8.96 -10.36
N LEU A 99 -7.84 -8.11 -9.85
CA LEU A 99 -7.46 -6.88 -9.15
C LEU A 99 -6.69 -7.17 -7.85
N SER A 100 -6.97 -8.28 -7.18
CA SER A 100 -6.25 -8.73 -5.98
C SER A 100 -4.80 -9.09 -6.31
N LYS A 101 -4.58 -9.79 -7.44
CA LYS A 101 -3.23 -10.10 -7.92
C LYS A 101 -2.50 -8.82 -8.33
N LEU A 102 -3.14 -7.99 -9.14
CA LEU A 102 -2.57 -6.76 -9.66
C LEU A 102 -2.19 -5.79 -8.53
N GLY A 103 -2.96 -5.70 -7.46
CA GLY A 103 -2.63 -4.78 -6.38
C GLY A 103 -1.47 -5.25 -5.49
N ILE A 104 -1.32 -6.55 -5.27
CA ILE A 104 -0.10 -7.10 -4.65
C ILE A 104 1.11 -6.87 -5.56
N GLU A 105 0.97 -7.09 -6.86
CA GLU A 105 2.04 -6.79 -7.82
C GLU A 105 2.39 -5.30 -7.83
N ALA A 106 1.41 -4.40 -7.88
CA ALA A 106 1.63 -2.96 -7.85
C ALA A 106 2.33 -2.49 -6.56
N SER A 107 2.00 -3.11 -5.41
CA SER A 107 2.59 -2.76 -4.12
C SER A 107 4.02 -3.25 -3.96
N TYR A 108 4.32 -4.47 -4.43
CA TYR A 108 5.58 -5.17 -4.10
C TYR A 108 6.53 -5.36 -5.28
N HIS A 109 6.07 -5.33 -6.53
CA HIS A 109 6.91 -5.64 -7.70
C HIS A 109 8.12 -4.72 -7.80
N TYR A 110 7.90 -3.41 -7.84
CA TYR A 110 8.99 -2.44 -7.89
C TYR A 110 9.81 -2.50 -6.61
N MET A 111 9.14 -2.49 -5.45
CA MET A 111 9.80 -2.44 -4.16
C MET A 111 10.74 -3.64 -3.93
N CYS A 112 10.34 -4.86 -4.29
CA CYS A 112 11.12 -6.08 -4.16
C CYS A 112 11.99 -6.43 -5.38
N GLY A 113 11.88 -5.63 -6.45
CA GLY A 113 12.69 -5.72 -7.67
C GLY A 113 13.68 -4.57 -7.74
N GLU A 114 13.53 -3.71 -8.75
CA GLU A 114 14.45 -2.60 -9.05
C GLU A 114 14.57 -1.58 -7.91
N GLY A 115 13.51 -1.38 -7.13
CA GLY A 115 13.48 -0.48 -5.98
C GLY A 115 14.15 -1.04 -4.73
N TYR A 116 14.46 -2.34 -4.68
CA TYR A 116 14.99 -2.99 -3.48
C TYR A 116 16.30 -2.36 -2.97
N PRO A 117 17.33 -2.10 -3.81
CA PRO A 117 18.57 -1.50 -3.35
C PRO A 117 18.37 -0.07 -2.81
N ILE A 118 17.41 0.67 -3.39
CA ILE A 118 17.07 2.03 -2.97
C ILE A 118 16.38 1.97 -1.60
N PHE A 119 15.43 1.05 -1.42
CA PHE A 119 14.77 0.85 -0.14
C PHE A 119 15.78 0.43 0.93
N GLU A 120 16.62 -0.56 0.66
CA GLU A 120 17.62 -1.06 1.61
C GLU A 120 18.53 0.08 2.08
N LYS A 121 19.03 0.90 1.14
CA LYS A 121 19.85 2.08 1.41
C LYS A 121 19.17 3.08 2.35
N HIS A 122 17.87 3.30 2.20
CA HIS A 122 17.11 4.32 2.95
C HIS A 122 16.32 3.75 4.15
N SER A 123 16.28 2.43 4.33
CA SER A 123 15.48 1.72 5.32
C SER A 123 15.71 2.21 6.76
N LYS A 124 16.96 2.45 7.13
CA LYS A 124 17.31 3.00 8.45
C LYS A 124 16.72 4.39 8.65
N CYS A 125 16.82 5.26 7.64
CA CYS A 125 16.27 6.62 7.72
C CYS A 125 14.75 6.62 7.82
N PHE A 126 14.07 5.81 7.01
CA PHE A 126 12.62 5.61 7.12
C PHE A 126 12.21 5.16 8.53
N SER A 127 12.98 4.25 9.14
CA SER A 127 12.71 3.79 10.50
C SER A 127 12.88 4.90 11.55
N GLU A 128 13.82 5.82 11.33
CA GLU A 128 14.07 6.93 12.24
C GLU A 128 12.96 7.99 12.15
N ILE A 129 12.54 8.40 10.95
CA ILE A 129 11.44 9.37 10.80
C ILE A 129 10.12 8.85 11.38
N GLU A 130 9.88 7.54 11.34
CA GLU A 130 8.67 6.92 11.90
C GLU A 130 8.58 7.04 13.43
N THR A 131 9.67 7.45 14.09
CA THR A 131 9.71 7.73 15.53
C THR A 131 9.62 9.23 15.86
N GLU A 132 9.65 10.10 14.85
CA GLU A 132 9.58 11.55 15.06
C GLU A 132 8.15 12.02 15.25
N ASN A 133 7.93 12.86 16.28
CA ASN A 133 6.58 13.34 16.61
C ASN A 133 5.90 14.07 15.45
N THR A 134 6.65 14.84 14.66
CA THR A 134 6.12 15.59 13.51
C THR A 134 5.62 14.67 12.39
N TYR A 135 6.36 13.61 12.09
CA TYR A 135 5.92 12.59 11.14
C TYR A 135 4.76 11.75 11.68
N LEU A 136 4.79 11.44 12.99
CA LEU A 136 3.69 10.76 13.68
C LEU A 136 2.39 11.58 13.66
N GLU A 137 2.46 12.90 13.73
CA GLU A 137 1.30 13.79 13.65
C GLU A 137 0.62 13.68 12.28
N CYS A 138 1.38 13.77 11.18
CA CYS A 138 0.85 13.53 9.82
C CYS A 138 0.11 12.19 9.74
N LYS A 139 0.71 11.14 10.31
CA LYS A 139 0.15 9.79 10.33
C LYS A 139 -1.13 9.72 11.16
N ASN A 140 -1.15 10.28 12.36
CA ASN A 140 -2.31 10.24 13.23
C ASN A 140 -3.49 11.04 12.65
N ASN A 141 -3.22 12.18 12.02
CA ASN A 141 -4.25 12.99 11.36
C ASN A 141 -4.89 12.22 10.21
N ALA A 142 -4.07 11.63 9.33
CA ALA A 142 -4.55 10.81 8.23
C ALA A 142 -5.37 9.61 8.73
N SER A 143 -4.89 8.89 9.76
CA SER A 143 -5.65 7.81 10.41
C SER A 143 -7.02 8.27 10.90
N ASN A 144 -7.08 9.40 11.60
CA ASN A 144 -8.33 9.93 12.14
C ASN A 144 -9.30 10.30 11.00
N GLU A 145 -8.82 10.98 9.97
CA GLU A 145 -9.63 11.32 8.79
C GLU A 145 -10.17 10.06 8.10
N MET A 146 -9.34 9.02 7.93
CA MET A 146 -9.75 7.74 7.37
C MET A 146 -10.88 7.10 8.19
N GLU A 147 -10.82 7.16 9.52
CA GLU A 147 -11.87 6.65 10.40
C GLU A 147 -13.20 7.40 10.21
N THR A 148 -13.15 8.72 10.03
CA THR A 148 -14.36 9.53 9.84
C THR A 148 -15.09 9.22 8.53
N ILE A 149 -14.38 8.76 7.51
CA ILE A 149 -14.96 8.47 6.20
C ILE A 149 -15.40 7.02 6.04
N LEU A 150 -15.11 6.13 7.00
CA LEU A 150 -15.49 4.71 6.93
C LEU A 150 -17.00 4.50 6.75
N ASP A 151 -17.80 5.39 7.30
CA ASP A 151 -19.26 5.38 7.17
C ASP A 151 -19.73 5.50 5.72
N TRP A 152 -18.97 6.18 4.85
CA TRP A 152 -19.29 6.33 3.43
C TRP A 152 -19.04 5.03 2.66
N ARG A 153 -18.19 4.13 3.16
CA ARG A 153 -17.80 2.89 2.46
C ARG A 153 -18.99 2.10 1.91
N GLN A 154 -20.06 1.98 2.68
CA GLN A 154 -21.27 1.26 2.26
C GLN A 154 -22.40 2.18 1.76
N LYS A 155 -22.37 3.47 2.13
CA LYS A 155 -23.43 4.42 1.79
C LYS A 155 -23.22 5.05 0.41
N ASP A 156 -21.98 5.37 0.07
CA ASP A 156 -21.58 6.07 -1.15
C ASP A 156 -20.12 5.76 -1.45
N GLN A 157 -19.89 4.75 -2.30
CA GLN A 157 -18.53 4.33 -2.66
C GLN A 157 -17.78 5.40 -3.45
N ILE A 158 -18.47 6.15 -4.32
CA ILE A 158 -17.84 7.20 -5.14
C ILE A 158 -17.29 8.28 -4.21
N ARG A 159 -18.12 8.74 -3.26
CA ARG A 159 -17.68 9.69 -2.24
C ARG A 159 -16.59 9.12 -1.36
N TYR A 160 -16.72 7.86 -0.90
CA TYR A 160 -15.69 7.22 -0.09
C TYR A 160 -14.31 7.27 -0.77
N PHE A 161 -14.21 6.84 -2.03
CA PHE A 161 -12.94 6.86 -2.75
C PHE A 161 -12.42 8.27 -3.06
N ALA A 162 -13.31 9.24 -3.30
CA ALA A 162 -12.91 10.64 -3.48
C ALA A 162 -12.29 11.22 -2.19
N GLU A 163 -12.95 11.02 -1.05
CA GLU A 163 -12.43 11.46 0.26
C GLU A 163 -11.15 10.72 0.62
N LEU A 164 -11.11 9.41 0.39
CA LEU A 164 -9.94 8.57 0.62
C LEU A 164 -8.71 9.07 -0.17
N CYS A 165 -8.93 9.52 -1.41
CA CYS A 165 -7.90 10.13 -2.25
C CYS A 165 -7.37 11.44 -1.65
N ASN A 166 -8.28 12.30 -1.19
CA ASN A 166 -7.93 13.57 -0.55
C ASN A 166 -7.11 13.35 0.73
N VAL A 167 -7.48 12.39 1.57
CA VAL A 167 -6.71 12.04 2.78
C VAL A 167 -5.29 11.58 2.42
N MET A 168 -5.14 10.78 1.35
CA MET A 168 -3.81 10.37 0.88
C MET A 168 -2.98 11.56 0.39
N GLU A 169 -3.57 12.45 -0.40
CA GLU A 169 -2.86 13.64 -0.90
C GLU A 169 -2.34 14.48 0.28
N ASN A 170 -3.22 14.80 1.24
CA ASN A 170 -2.87 15.58 2.44
C ASN A 170 -1.79 14.90 3.28
N TYR A 171 -1.89 13.58 3.46
CA TYR A 171 -0.89 12.81 4.18
C TYR A 171 0.49 12.86 3.49
N LEU A 172 0.53 12.70 2.16
CA LEU A 172 1.75 12.77 1.38
C LEU A 172 2.36 14.17 1.41
N GLU A 173 1.54 15.23 1.28
CA GLU A 173 2.00 16.61 1.41
C GLU A 173 2.61 16.89 2.79
N CYS A 174 1.98 16.37 3.85
CA CYS A 174 2.48 16.51 5.23
C CYS A 174 3.82 15.77 5.43
N CYS A 175 3.94 14.53 4.93
CA CYS A 175 5.13 13.70 5.13
C CYS A 175 6.34 14.11 4.27
N LYS A 176 6.11 14.63 3.06
CA LYS A 176 7.15 15.00 2.08
C LYS A 176 8.32 15.78 2.66
N PRO A 177 8.14 16.93 3.37
CA PRO A 177 9.26 17.70 3.87
C PRO A 177 10.13 16.91 4.87
N TYR A 178 9.53 16.06 5.71
CA TYR A 178 10.28 15.26 6.69
C TYR A 178 11.12 14.19 6.01
N VAL A 179 10.57 13.52 4.99
CA VAL A 179 11.29 12.50 4.22
C VAL A 179 12.39 13.14 3.37
N VAL A 180 12.08 14.21 2.62
CA VAL A 180 13.04 14.85 1.71
C VAL A 180 14.20 15.47 2.48
N ASN A 181 13.93 16.17 3.58
CA ASN A 181 14.98 16.86 4.33
C ASN A 181 15.89 15.88 5.10
N LYS A 182 15.37 14.75 5.56
CA LYS A 182 16.14 13.80 6.38
C LYS A 182 16.70 12.61 5.59
N CYS A 183 15.91 12.02 4.70
CA CYS A 183 16.28 10.83 3.91
C CYS A 183 16.69 11.18 2.47
N GLY A 184 16.43 12.40 2.02
CA GLY A 184 16.83 12.89 0.70
C GLY A 184 15.80 12.64 -0.40
N LYS A 185 15.98 13.32 -1.53
CA LYS A 185 15.07 13.27 -2.68
C LYS A 185 14.88 11.85 -3.24
N GLN A 186 15.95 11.05 -3.30
CA GLN A 186 15.90 9.67 -3.80
C GLN A 186 14.98 8.77 -2.94
N ALA A 187 14.92 9.02 -1.63
CA ALA A 187 14.01 8.30 -0.74
C ALA A 187 12.55 8.68 -1.03
N TRP A 188 12.28 9.95 -1.32
CA TRP A 188 10.95 10.40 -1.72
C TRP A 188 10.54 9.88 -3.10
N GLU A 189 11.45 9.85 -4.08
CA GLU A 189 11.19 9.27 -5.41
C GLU A 189 10.76 7.79 -5.33
N LEU A 190 11.36 7.03 -4.40
CA LEU A 190 10.94 5.66 -4.10
C LEU A 190 9.49 5.62 -3.56
N VAL A 191 9.15 6.46 -2.59
CA VAL A 191 7.79 6.57 -2.03
C VAL A 191 6.80 6.96 -3.12
N SER A 192 7.13 7.97 -3.92
CA SER A 192 6.30 8.44 -5.04
C SER A 192 6.03 7.33 -6.04
N LYS A 193 7.06 6.59 -6.46
CA LYS A 193 6.88 5.50 -7.43
C LYS A 193 5.97 4.39 -6.89
N ILE A 194 6.22 3.91 -5.67
CA ILE A 194 5.38 2.86 -5.06
C ILE A 194 3.93 3.33 -4.92
N THR A 195 3.73 4.58 -4.51
CA THR A 195 2.40 5.17 -4.35
C THR A 195 1.68 5.29 -5.70
N THR A 196 2.35 5.80 -6.73
CA THR A 196 1.78 5.92 -8.09
C THR A 196 1.41 4.56 -8.66
N ASP A 197 2.33 3.58 -8.63
CA ASP A 197 2.10 2.24 -9.16
C ASP A 197 0.89 1.59 -8.46
N SER A 198 0.77 1.77 -7.14
CA SER A 198 -0.34 1.22 -6.35
C SER A 198 -1.68 1.90 -6.64
N LEU A 199 -1.71 3.24 -6.72
CA LEU A 199 -2.94 4.00 -7.02
C LEU A 199 -3.49 3.70 -8.42
N GLN A 200 -2.61 3.50 -9.39
CA GLN A 200 -3.03 3.19 -10.76
C GLN A 200 -3.88 1.91 -10.82
N VAL A 201 -3.67 0.97 -9.88
CA VAL A 201 -4.44 -0.27 -9.80
C VAL A 201 -5.64 -0.14 -8.87
N THR A 202 -5.49 0.47 -7.69
CA THR A 202 -6.52 0.44 -6.65
C THR A 202 -7.51 1.60 -6.73
N MET A 203 -7.06 2.76 -7.21
CA MET A 203 -7.82 4.01 -7.26
C MET A 203 -7.41 4.83 -8.50
N PRO A 204 -7.71 4.37 -9.73
CA PRO A 204 -7.16 4.95 -10.97
C PRO A 204 -7.55 6.41 -11.21
N ASN A 205 -8.66 6.87 -10.62
CA ASN A 205 -9.11 8.26 -10.70
C ASN A 205 -8.50 9.17 -9.62
N CYS A 206 -7.69 8.61 -8.71
CA CYS A 206 -7.04 9.37 -7.65
C CYS A 206 -5.74 10.00 -8.16
N ASN A 207 -5.71 11.34 -8.19
CA ASN A 207 -4.55 12.09 -8.63
C ASN A 207 -3.91 12.81 -7.44
N VAL A 208 -2.75 12.31 -7.00
CA VAL A 208 -1.95 12.88 -5.91
C VAL A 208 -0.62 13.46 -6.40
N ASN A 209 -0.51 13.74 -7.71
CA ASN A 209 0.75 14.14 -8.34
C ASN A 209 1.34 15.42 -7.73
N LYS A 210 0.48 16.34 -7.26
CA LYS A 210 0.88 17.57 -6.57
C LYS A 210 1.66 17.28 -5.28
N ALA A 211 1.26 16.24 -4.54
CA ALA A 211 1.99 15.78 -3.37
C ALA A 211 3.29 15.05 -3.76
N LEU A 212 3.24 14.19 -4.78
CA LEU A 212 4.33 13.26 -5.09
C LEU A 212 5.52 13.88 -5.81
N PHE A 213 5.31 14.84 -6.71
CA PHE A 213 6.37 15.38 -7.55
C PHE A 213 6.76 16.80 -7.11
N ILE A 214 8.02 17.17 -7.35
CA ILE A 214 8.58 18.50 -7.09
C ILE A 214 8.75 19.19 -8.43
#